data_AF-A0A0W7X8B5-F1
#
_entry.id   AF-A0A0W7X8B5-F1
#
_cell.length_a   1.000
_cell.length_b   1.000
_cell.length_c   1.000
_cell.angle_alpha   90.00
_cell.angle_beta   90.00
_cell.angle_gamma   90.00
#
_symmetry.space_group_name_H-M   'P 1'
#
loop_
_entity.id
_entity.type
_entity.pdbx_description
1 polymer ?
#
loop_
_entity_poly.entity_id
_entity_poly.type
_entity_poly.pdbx_seq_one_letter_code
_entity_poly.pdbx_strand_id
1 'polypeptide(L)'
;MARGTFKANLDGSLLILHPDDVPGTARHPDPLRVSGCCGLDGRDGPNLVCAGCGVEVATEESDCWTDNFVAVTAAAVTEEREAGAGGG
;
A
#
# COMPACT_ATOMS: atom_id res chain seq x y z
N MET A 1 10.35 -4.95 -4.73
CA MET A 1 10.11 -4.32 -6.06
C MET A 1 11.07 -3.15 -6.29
N ALA A 2 11.21 -2.60 -7.49
CA ALA A 2 11.97 -1.35 -7.65
C ALA A 2 11.11 -0.16 -7.20
N ARG A 3 11.70 0.78 -6.47
CA ARG A 3 11.02 2.04 -6.07
C ARG A 3 10.55 2.81 -7.30
N GLY A 4 9.43 3.49 -7.19
CA GLY A 4 8.81 4.26 -8.28
C GLY A 4 8.19 3.40 -9.38
N THR A 5 7.98 2.10 -9.14
CA THR A 5 7.31 1.20 -10.08
C THR A 5 6.19 0.44 -9.37
N PHE A 6 5.16 0.05 -10.12
CA PHE A 6 4.11 -0.83 -9.62
C PHE A 6 3.86 -1.99 -10.58
N LYS A 7 3.25 -3.05 -10.06
CA LYS A 7 2.69 -4.16 -10.83
C LYS A 7 1.21 -4.28 -10.49
N ALA A 8 0.38 -4.69 -11.43
CA ALA A 8 -0.99 -5.10 -11.11
C ALA A 8 -0.99 -6.59 -10.76
N ASN A 9 -1.87 -7.00 -9.83
CA ASN A 9 -2.19 -8.42 -9.68
C ASN A 9 -3.01 -8.94 -10.88
N LEU A 10 -3.25 -10.24 -10.93
CA LEU A 10 -3.82 -10.90 -12.13
C LEU A 10 -5.19 -10.35 -12.55
N ASP A 11 -6.05 -10.01 -11.58
CA ASP A 11 -7.38 -9.47 -11.85
C ASP A 11 -7.44 -7.93 -11.85
N GLY A 12 -6.31 -7.26 -11.62
CA GLY A 12 -6.19 -5.81 -11.56
C GLY A 12 -6.84 -5.15 -10.34
N SER A 13 -7.32 -5.92 -9.35
CA SER A 13 -7.90 -5.37 -8.13
C SER A 13 -6.87 -4.79 -7.15
N LEU A 14 -5.58 -5.14 -7.32
CA LEU A 14 -4.49 -4.69 -6.48
C LEU A 14 -3.34 -4.11 -7.31
N LEU A 15 -2.77 -3.02 -6.80
CA LEU A 15 -1.49 -2.49 -7.27
C LEU A 15 -0.41 -2.84 -6.23
N ILE A 16 0.62 -3.54 -6.68
CA ILE A 16 1.77 -3.98 -5.88
C ILE A 16 2.88 -2.95 -6.01
N LEU A 17 3.26 -2.34 -4.89
CA LEU A 17 4.27 -1.29 -4.78
C LEU A 17 5.44 -1.73 -3.89
N HIS A 18 6.55 -0.99 -3.97
CA HIS A 18 7.58 -1.07 -2.96
C HIS A 18 7.07 -0.46 -1.63
N PRO A 19 7.43 -0.99 -0.44
CA PRO A 19 6.96 -0.44 0.84
C PRO A 19 7.24 1.06 1.05
N ASP A 20 8.35 1.57 0.53
CA ASP A 20 8.68 3.00 0.61
C ASP A 20 7.86 3.90 -0.35
N ASP A 21 7.05 3.32 -1.26
CA ASP A 21 6.26 4.07 -2.26
C ASP A 21 4.83 4.36 -1.79
N VAL A 22 4.52 4.20 -0.49
CA VAL A 22 3.19 4.50 0.08
C VAL A 22 3.21 5.57 1.20
N PRO A 23 3.79 6.76 0.95
CA PRO A 23 3.71 7.87 1.91
C PRO A 23 2.25 8.28 2.15
N GLY A 24 1.95 8.79 3.35
CA GLY A 24 0.59 9.19 3.72
C GLY A 24 -0.32 8.02 4.14
N THR A 25 0.23 6.82 4.26
CA THR A 25 -0.42 5.70 4.97
C THR A 25 0.00 5.65 6.44
N ALA A 26 -0.82 5.04 7.27
CA ALA A 26 -0.56 4.75 8.67
C ALA A 26 -0.92 3.29 8.98
N ARG A 27 -0.36 2.73 10.06
CA ARG A 27 -0.75 1.38 10.54
C ARG A 27 -2.22 1.38 10.95
N HIS A 28 -2.92 0.28 10.64
CA HIS A 28 -4.29 0.07 11.07
C HIS A 28 -4.38 0.10 12.62
N PRO A 29 -5.42 0.72 13.22
CA PRO A 29 -5.51 0.87 14.68
C PRO A 29 -5.85 -0.43 15.42
N ASP A 30 -6.48 -1.40 14.73
CA ASP A 30 -6.71 -2.74 15.27
C ASP A 30 -5.38 -3.52 15.33
N PRO A 31 -4.89 -3.90 16.53
CA PRO A 31 -3.63 -4.61 16.68
C PRO A 31 -3.64 -6.00 16.04
N LEU A 32 -4.82 -6.61 15.82
CA LEU A 32 -4.91 -7.88 15.11
C LEU A 32 -4.57 -7.75 13.63
N ARG A 33 -4.64 -6.53 13.06
CA ARG A 33 -4.21 -6.25 11.69
C ARG A 33 -2.71 -5.99 11.58
N VAL A 34 -2.01 -5.81 12.71
CA VAL A 34 -0.63 -5.34 12.76
C VAL A 34 0.25 -6.42 13.41
N SER A 35 0.25 -7.59 12.81
CA SER A 35 0.97 -8.79 13.26
C SER A 35 2.21 -9.10 12.44
N GLY A 36 3.16 -9.80 13.06
CA GLY A 36 4.35 -10.35 12.44
C GLY A 36 5.55 -10.39 13.41
N CYS A 37 6.66 -10.97 12.96
CA CYS A 37 7.87 -11.14 13.76
C CYS A 37 8.81 -9.93 13.64
N CYS A 38 9.25 -9.62 12.41
CA CYS A 38 10.20 -8.55 12.10
C CYS A 38 9.58 -7.41 11.27
N GLY A 39 8.33 -7.59 10.83
CA GLY A 39 7.58 -6.70 9.97
C GLY A 39 6.11 -7.12 9.97
N LEU A 40 5.34 -6.71 8.96
CA LEU A 40 3.93 -7.10 8.85
C LEU A 40 3.77 -8.37 8.02
N ASP A 41 2.99 -9.33 8.53
CA ASP A 41 2.76 -10.59 7.82
C ASP A 41 1.68 -10.50 6.71
N GLY A 42 0.86 -9.45 6.72
CA GLY A 42 -0.19 -9.18 5.73
C GLY A 42 -1.40 -10.13 5.74
N ARG A 43 -1.54 -11.01 6.74
CA ARG A 43 -2.50 -12.11 6.70
C ARG A 43 -3.90 -11.77 7.18
N ASP A 44 -4.01 -10.81 8.09
CA ASP A 44 -5.28 -10.47 8.72
C ASP A 44 -6.05 -9.38 7.97
N GLY A 45 -5.76 -9.17 6.68
CA GLY A 45 -6.39 -8.19 5.78
C GLY A 45 -5.68 -6.82 5.78
N PRO A 46 -6.34 -5.71 5.36
CA PRO A 46 -5.71 -4.41 5.28
C PRO A 46 -5.09 -3.97 6.62
N ASN A 47 -3.80 -3.68 6.56
CA ASN A 47 -2.99 -3.27 7.72
C ASN A 47 -2.43 -1.85 7.57
N LEU A 48 -2.74 -1.20 6.45
CA LEU A 48 -2.50 0.20 6.18
C LEU A 48 -3.80 0.94 5.92
N VAL A 49 -3.96 2.06 6.62
CA VAL A 49 -5.05 3.02 6.46
C VAL A 49 -4.54 4.34 5.90
N CYS A 50 -5.40 5.11 5.27
CA CYS A 50 -5.10 6.50 4.92
C CYS A 50 -4.84 7.30 6.20
N ALA A 51 -3.69 7.97 6.31
CA ALA A 51 -3.35 8.76 7.49
C ALA A 51 -4.30 9.96 7.71
N GLY A 52 -4.99 10.43 6.66
CA GLY A 52 -5.91 11.56 6.72
C GLY A 52 -7.32 11.20 7.19
N CYS A 53 -7.90 10.11 6.69
CA CYS A 53 -9.30 9.76 6.95
C CYS A 53 -9.50 8.40 7.66
N GLY A 54 -8.43 7.60 7.82
CA GLY A 54 -8.47 6.31 8.52
C GLY A 54 -9.11 5.17 7.73
N VAL A 55 -9.49 5.36 6.47
CA VAL A 55 -10.04 4.30 5.61
C VAL A 55 -8.94 3.29 5.25
N GLU A 56 -9.27 1.99 5.27
CA GLU A 56 -8.40 0.90 4.80
C GLU A 56 -8.04 1.10 3.32
N VAL A 57 -6.75 1.06 2.99
CA VAL A 57 -6.27 1.30 1.61
C VAL A 57 -5.34 0.21 1.10
N ALA A 58 -4.60 -0.47 1.97
CA ALA A 58 -3.59 -1.42 1.55
C ALA A 58 -3.23 -2.49 2.59
N THR A 59 -2.59 -3.54 2.10
CA THR A 59 -1.94 -4.59 2.89
C THR A 59 -0.44 -4.59 2.58
N GLU A 60 0.39 -4.37 3.59
CA GLU A 60 1.83 -4.55 3.55
C GLU A 60 2.21 -5.97 3.98
N GLU A 61 3.08 -6.59 3.18
CA GLU A 61 3.89 -7.74 3.59
C GLU A 61 5.35 -7.28 3.71
N SER A 62 5.91 -7.46 4.89
CA SER A 62 7.29 -7.08 5.22
C SER A 62 7.92 -7.92 6.33
N ASP A 63 7.24 -8.98 6.80
CA ASP A 63 7.82 -9.91 7.77
C ASP A 63 8.95 -10.72 7.13
N CYS A 64 9.87 -11.22 7.96
CA CYS A 64 11.09 -11.89 7.55
C CYS A 64 10.89 -13.19 6.75
N TRP A 65 9.68 -13.75 6.78
CA TRP A 65 9.31 -14.98 6.07
C TRP A 65 8.23 -14.75 5.00
N THR A 66 7.72 -13.52 4.85
CA THR A 66 6.80 -13.14 3.77
C THR A 66 7.55 -12.46 2.63
N ASP A 67 6.82 -12.10 1.58
CA ASP A 67 7.36 -11.20 0.57
C ASP A 67 7.53 -9.77 1.14
N ASN A 68 8.10 -8.88 0.33
CA ASN A 68 8.34 -7.48 0.68
C ASN A 68 7.67 -6.54 -0.34
N PHE A 69 6.41 -6.20 -0.08
CA PHE A 69 5.59 -5.33 -0.93
C PHE A 69 4.43 -4.68 -0.17
N VAL A 70 3.78 -3.70 -0.80
CA VAL A 70 2.46 -3.19 -0.40
C VAL A 70 1.46 -3.41 -1.51
N ALA A 71 0.35 -4.09 -1.23
CA ALA A 71 -0.77 -4.27 -2.13
C ALA A 71 -1.85 -3.24 -1.80
N VAL A 72 -1.97 -2.21 -2.63
CA VAL A 72 -3.01 -1.18 -2.52
C VAL A 72 -4.25 -1.62 -3.27
N THR A 73 -5.42 -1.39 -2.68
CA THR A 73 -6.70 -1.65 -3.34
C THR A 73 -6.86 -0.69 -4.52
N ALA A 74 -6.95 -1.22 -5.75
CA ALA A 74 -7.01 -0.39 -6.96
C ALA A 74 -8.20 0.60 -6.95
N ALA A 75 -9.31 0.23 -6.32
CA ALA A 75 -10.48 1.10 -6.17
C ALA A 75 -10.22 2.33 -5.25
N ALA A 76 -9.16 2.31 -4.45
CA ALA A 76 -8.74 3.44 -3.60
C ALA A 76 -7.72 4.35 -4.29
N VAL A 77 -7.30 4.03 -5.52
CA VAL A 77 -6.25 4.76 -6.25
C VAL A 77 -6.88 5.69 -7.28
N THR A 78 -6.43 6.93 -7.31
CA THR A 78 -6.75 7.90 -8.35
C THR A 78 -5.49 8.31 -9.08
N GLU A 79 -5.53 8.38 -10.41
CA GLU A 79 -4.45 8.97 -11.19
C GLU A 79 -4.47 10.49 -11.00
N GLU A 80 -3.43 11.03 -10.38
CA GLU A 80 -3.18 12.47 -10.46
C GLU A 80 -2.68 12.74 -11.87
N ARG A 81 -3.57 13.19 -12.75
CA ARG A 81 -3.14 13.69 -14.06
C ARG A 81 -2.29 14.92 -13.79
N GLU A 82 -1.05 14.91 -14.24
CA GLU A 82 -0.24 16.14 -14.28
C GLU A 82 -1.07 17.21 -14.99
N ALA A 83 -1.58 18.18 -14.22
CA ALA A 83 -2.09 19.41 -14.78
C ALA A 83 -0.90 20.02 -15.52
N GLY A 84 -0.99 20.04 -16.85
CA GLY A 84 0.14 20.31 -17.72
C GLY A 84 0.96 21.49 -17.24
N ALA A 85 2.28 21.36 -17.37
CA ALA A 85 3.22 22.46 -17.38
C ALA A 85 2.80 23.47 -18.47
N GLY A 86 1.83 24.33 -18.15
CA GLY A 86 1.48 25.53 -18.88
C GLY A 86 2.46 26.60 -18.45
N GLY A 87 3.41 26.91 -19.33
CA GLY A 87 4.36 28.00 -19.14
C GLY A 87 3.68 29.35 -18.94
N GLY A 88 4.37 30.19 -18.17
CA GLY A 88 4.18 31.63 -18.02
C GLY A 88 5.50 32.24 -17.61
#